data_AF-A0AAV0FPJ4-F1
#
_entry.id   AF-A0AAV0FPJ4-F1
#
_cell.length_a   1.000
_cell.length_b   1.000
_cell.length_c   1.000
_cell.angle_alpha   90.00
_cell.angle_beta   90.00
_cell.angle_gamma   90.00
#
_symmetry.space_group_name_H-M   'P 1'
#
loop_
_entity.id
_entity.type
_entity.pdbx_description
1 polymer ?
#
loop_
_entity_poly.entity_id
_entity_poly.type
_entity_poly.pdbx_seq_one_letter_code
_entity_poly.pdbx_strand_id
1 'polypeptide(L)'
;MMAKPGRTVPEKIRESTRFYPYFKECLGAIDGTHIPAMISGRETSSYRNRHGIISQNVLATCNFDLQFMYVLSGWEGSAHDSKVLTDALT
;
A
#
# COMPACT_ATOMS: atom_id res chain seq x y z
N MET A 1 6.65 1.80 -14.50
CA MET A 1 6.96 0.42 -14.96
C MET A 1 6.98 -0.46 -13.71
N MET A 2 6.08 -1.44 -13.59
CA MET A 2 6.07 -2.36 -12.44
C MET A 2 7.30 -3.28 -12.52
N ALA A 3 8.04 -3.44 -11.42
CA ALA A 3 9.12 -4.41 -11.34
C ALA A 3 8.55 -5.83 -11.56
N LYS A 4 9.19 -6.63 -12.42
CA LYS A 4 8.76 -8.02 -12.63
C LYS A 4 9.12 -8.85 -11.39
N PRO A 5 8.17 -9.57 -10.78
CA PRO A 5 8.49 -10.41 -9.65
C PRO A 5 9.41 -11.57 -10.07
N GLY A 6 10.36 -11.91 -9.20
CA GLY A 6 11.17 -13.11 -9.35
C GLY A 6 10.29 -14.36 -9.34
N ARG A 7 10.64 -15.36 -10.15
CA ARG A 7 9.86 -16.62 -10.28
C ARG A 7 10.11 -17.63 -9.16
N THR A 8 10.99 -17.32 -8.22
CA THR A 8 11.37 -18.20 -7.11
C THR A 8 10.61 -17.82 -5.85
N VAL A 9 10.09 -18.82 -5.14
CA VAL A 9 9.48 -18.62 -3.82
C VAL A 9 10.50 -17.93 -2.90
N PRO A 10 10.19 -16.76 -2.31
CA PRO A 10 11.09 -16.06 -1.40
C PRO A 10 11.52 -16.94 -0.23
N GLU A 11 12.78 -16.86 0.18
CA GLU A 11 13.37 -17.65 1.27
C GLU A 11 12.54 -17.54 2.57
N LYS A 12 12.12 -16.31 2.90
CA LYS A 12 11.24 -16.00 4.04
C LYS A 12 9.94 -16.82 4.06
N ILE A 13 9.40 -17.18 2.88
CA ILE A 13 8.24 -18.05 2.76
C ILE A 13 8.67 -19.51 2.77
N ARG A 14 9.61 -19.88 1.89
CA ARG A 14 10.05 -21.27 1.67
C ARG A 14 10.49 -21.97 2.95
N GLU A 15 11.12 -21.24 3.87
CA GLU A 15 11.71 -21.81 5.09
C GLU A 15 10.78 -21.77 6.30
N SER A 16 9.61 -21.15 6.16
CA SER A 16 8.64 -21.04 7.25
C SER A 16 7.52 -22.06 7.09
N THR A 17 7.38 -22.97 8.04
CA THR A 17 6.21 -23.89 8.12
C THR A 17 4.89 -23.16 8.36
N ARG A 18 4.94 -21.90 8.80
CA ARG A 18 3.76 -21.03 8.94
C ARG A 18 3.32 -20.45 7.59
N PHE A 19 4.27 -20.12 6.71
CA PHE A 19 3.97 -19.42 5.45
C PHE A 19 3.92 -20.36 4.24
N TYR A 20 4.77 -21.38 4.20
CA TYR A 20 4.71 -22.40 3.15
C TYR A 20 3.71 -23.50 3.53
N PRO A 21 2.84 -23.96 2.60
CA PRO A 21 2.75 -23.57 1.18
C PRO A 21 1.80 -22.40 0.89
N TYR A 22 1.10 -21.86 1.90
CA TYR A 22 -0.01 -20.91 1.75
C TYR A 22 0.35 -19.63 0.98
N PHE A 23 1.58 -19.14 1.12
CA PHE A 23 2.07 -17.91 0.50
C PHE A 23 3.09 -18.16 -0.62
N LYS A 24 3.21 -19.38 -1.16
CA LYS A 24 4.29 -19.71 -2.12
C LYS A 24 4.29 -18.84 -3.40
N GLU A 25 3.11 -18.34 -3.83
CA GLU A 25 2.94 -17.43 -4.98
C GLU A 25 2.78 -15.97 -4.55
N CYS A 26 3.01 -15.64 -3.28
CA CYS A 26 2.90 -14.28 -2.80
C CYS A 26 4.02 -13.44 -3.42
N LEU A 27 3.64 -12.34 -4.08
CA LEU A 27 4.57 -11.42 -4.72
C LEU A 27 5.12 -10.36 -3.76
N GLY A 28 4.38 -10.11 -2.67
CA GLY A 28 4.66 -9.01 -1.77
C GLY A 28 3.48 -8.68 -0.85
N ALA A 29 3.57 -7.51 -0.22
CA ALA A 29 2.51 -6.95 0.60
C ALA A 29 1.87 -5.74 -0.08
N ILE A 30 0.60 -5.48 0.24
CA ILE A 30 -0.14 -4.27 -0.12
C ILE A 30 -0.72 -3.68 1.15
N ASP A 31 -0.58 -2.37 1.33
CA ASP A 31 -1.19 -1.69 2.48
C ASP A 31 -1.43 -0.20 2.18
N GLY A 32 -2.40 0.38 2.89
CA GLY A 32 -2.67 1.82 2.92
C GLY A 32 -1.82 2.49 3.99
N THR A 33 -1.24 3.64 3.67
CA THR A 33 -0.45 4.43 4.62
C THR A 33 -0.76 5.91 4.53
N HIS A 34 -0.75 6.60 5.67
CA HIS A 34 -0.98 8.04 5.73
C HIS A 34 0.35 8.79 5.73
N ILE A 35 0.58 9.59 4.69
CA ILE A 35 1.69 10.55 4.64
C ILE A 35 1.20 11.96 4.96
N PRO A 36 1.96 12.77 5.72
CA PRO A 36 1.58 14.17 5.97
C PRO A 36 1.36 14.94 4.65
N ALA A 37 0.32 15.77 4.61
CA ALA A 37 0.00 16.58 3.46
C ALA A 37 -0.14 18.06 3.86
N MET A 38 0.29 18.96 2.97
CA MET A 38 0.07 20.40 3.12
C MET A 38 -1.08 20.81 2.21
N ILE A 39 -2.27 20.95 2.79
CA ILE A 39 -3.50 21.32 2.08
C ILE A 39 -4.05 22.59 2.70
N SER A 40 -4.31 23.61 1.86
CA SER A 40 -4.89 24.87 2.26
C SER A 40 -6.32 25.04 1.72
N GLY A 41 -7.16 25.75 2.45
CA GLY A 41 -8.48 26.13 1.99
C GLY A 41 -9.57 25.11 2.31
N ARG A 42 -10.57 25.00 1.43
CA ARG A 42 -11.81 24.25 1.71
C ARG A 42 -11.61 22.73 1.71
N GLU A 43 -10.54 22.24 1.07
CA GLU A 43 -10.28 20.81 0.94
C GLU A 43 -9.64 20.21 2.21
N THR A 44 -9.10 21.02 3.12
CA THR A 44 -8.40 20.56 4.32
C THR A 44 -9.22 19.59 5.16
N SER A 45 -10.56 19.74 5.21
CA SER A 45 -11.44 18.81 5.92
C SER A 45 -11.40 17.40 5.36
N SER A 46 -11.33 17.25 4.04
CA SER A 46 -11.31 15.94 3.37
C SER A 46 -9.98 15.22 3.60
N TYR A 47 -8.88 15.95 3.79
CA TYR A 47 -7.56 15.37 4.04
C TYR A 47 -7.30 15.04 5.51
N ARG A 48 -8.28 15.28 6.39
CA ARG A 48 -8.15 14.96 7.81
C ARG A 48 -8.41 13.46 8.03
N ASN A 49 -7.41 12.75 8.56
CA ASN A 49 -7.56 11.33 8.91
C ASN A 49 -8.28 11.12 10.24
N ARG A 50 -8.48 9.85 10.62
CA ARG A 50 -9.15 9.46 11.87
C ARG A 50 -8.46 9.93 13.15
N HIS A 51 -7.17 10.30 13.08
CA HIS A 51 -6.42 10.88 14.21
C HIS A 51 -6.45 12.41 14.20
N GLY A 52 -7.17 13.02 13.25
CA GLY A 52 -7.29 14.45 13.10
C GLY A 52 -6.09 15.13 12.44
N ILE A 53 -5.17 14.35 11.84
CA ILE A 53 -3.98 14.85 11.17
C ILE A 53 -4.28 15.03 9.68
N ILE A 54 -3.76 16.11 9.08
CA ILE A 54 -3.85 16.34 7.63
C ILE A 54 -2.86 15.42 6.93
N SER A 55 -3.37 14.52 6.09
CA SER A 55 -2.59 13.50 5.41
C SER A 55 -3.21 13.12 4.06
N GLN A 56 -2.41 12.48 3.22
CA GLN A 56 -2.89 11.71 2.07
C GLN A 56 -2.88 10.24 2.41
N ASN A 57 -3.91 9.50 2.00
CA ASN A 57 -3.85 8.05 2.00
C ASN A 57 -3.10 7.60 0.74
N VAL A 58 -2.08 6.77 0.92
CA VAL A 58 -1.24 6.23 -0.15
C VAL A 58 -1.31 4.72 -0.07
N LEU A 59 -1.73 4.09 -1.15
CA LEU A 59 -1.68 2.64 -1.27
C LEU A 59 -0.34 2.26 -1.89
N ALA A 60 0.42 1.41 -1.21
CA ALA A 60 1.70 0.95 -1.69
C ALA A 60 1.78 -0.57 -1.69
N THR A 61 2.52 -1.11 -2.66
CA THR A 61 2.91 -2.52 -2.66
C THR A 61 4.43 -2.65 -2.62
N CYS A 62 4.93 -3.67 -1.93
CA CYS A 62 6.37 -3.94 -1.86
C CYS A 62 6.68 -5.43 -1.97
N ASN A 63 7.83 -5.75 -2.56
CA ASN A 63 8.34 -7.12 -2.64
C ASN A 63 9.06 -7.54 -1.34
N PHE A 64 9.57 -8.77 -1.31
CA PHE A 64 10.29 -9.33 -0.15
C PHE A 64 11.66 -8.69 0.13
N ASP A 65 12.20 -7.94 -0.86
CA ASP A 65 13.40 -7.11 -0.76
C ASP A 65 13.09 -5.68 -0.30
N LEU A 66 11.84 -5.42 0.13
CA LEU A 66 11.36 -4.12 0.61
C LEU A 66 11.37 -3.01 -0.46
N GLN A 67 11.35 -3.39 -1.74
CA GLN A 67 11.27 -2.45 -2.85
C GLN A 67 9.81 -2.20 -3.21
N PHE A 68 9.44 -0.93 -3.39
CA PHE A 68 8.11 -0.58 -3.87
C PHE A 68 7.91 -1.07 -5.31
N MET A 69 6.84 -1.82 -5.53
CA MET A 69 6.44 -2.31 -6.86
C MET A 69 5.36 -1.43 -7.50
N TYR A 70 4.55 -0.77 -6.67
CA TYR A 70 3.49 0.13 -7.05
C TYR A 70 3.19 1.11 -5.91
N VAL A 71 2.86 2.36 -6.25
CA VAL A 71 2.44 3.40 -5.32
C VAL A 71 1.31 4.19 -5.98
N LEU A 72 0.16 4.24 -5.32
CA LEU A 72 -0.96 5.12 -5.66
C LEU A 72 -1.09 6.19 -4.58
N SER A 73 -0.86 7.45 -4.97
CA SER A 73 -0.95 8.62 -4.12
C SER A 73 -2.07 9.56 -4.56
N GLY A 74 -2.38 10.56 -3.74
CA GLY A 74 -3.33 11.62 -4.09
C GLY A 74 -4.74 11.43 -3.54
N TRP A 75 -4.99 10.34 -2.82
CA TRP A 75 -6.24 10.14 -2.11
C TRP A 75 -6.30 10.96 -0.83
N GLU A 76 -7.49 11.47 -0.50
CA GLU A 76 -7.67 12.28 0.70
C GLU A 76 -7.42 11.45 1.97
N GLY A 77 -6.89 12.07 3.03
CA GLY A 77 -6.64 11.40 4.30
C GLY A 77 -7.89 10.85 5.02
N SER A 78 -9.09 11.23 4.60
CA SER A 78 -10.34 10.61 5.08
C SER A 78 -10.78 9.39 4.24
N ALA A 79 -10.13 9.13 3.09
CA ALA A 79 -10.48 8.02 2.23
C ALA A 79 -10.19 6.68 2.91
N HIS A 80 -11.19 5.79 2.87
CA HIS A 80 -11.02 4.41 3.32
C HIS A 80 -10.11 3.63 2.37
N ASP A 81 -9.30 2.72 2.91
CA ASP A 81 -8.38 1.88 2.13
C ASP A 81 -9.11 1.06 1.04
N SER A 82 -10.35 0.65 1.28
CA SER A 82 -11.17 -0.04 0.27
C SER A 82 -11.49 0.83 -0.95
N LYS A 83 -11.65 2.14 -0.77
CA LYS A 83 -11.88 3.10 -1.85
C LYS A 83 -10.59 3.29 -2.66
N VAL A 84 -9.47 3.48 -1.98
CA VAL A 84 -8.14 3.61 -2.60
C VAL A 84 -7.75 2.34 -3.36
N LEU A 85 -8.06 1.16 -2.80
CA LEU A 85 -7.85 -0.12 -3.46
C LEU A 85 -8.72 -0.27 -4.71
N THR A 86 -9.99 0.12 -4.65
CA THR A 86 -10.88 0.08 -5.82
C THR A 86 -10.34 0.94 -6.97
N ASP A 87 -9.84 2.13 -6.65
CA ASP A 87 -9.22 3.01 -7.65
C ASP A 87 -7.97 2.40 -8.28
N ALA A 88 -7.12 1.74 -7.48
CA ALA A 88 -5.93 1.05 -8.00
C ALA A 88 -6.23 -0.11 -8.96
N LEU A 89 -7.47 -0.60 -8.97
CA LEU A 89 -7.93 -1.73 -9.79
C LEU A 89 -8.72 -1.30 -11.04
N THR A 90 -8.93 0.00 -11.23
CA THR A 90 -9.68 0.57 -12.37
C THR A 90 -8.73 1.10 -13.44
#